data_AF-A0AAW2NJI2-F1
#
_entry.id   AF-A0AAW2NJI2-F1
#
_cell.length_a   1.000
_cell.length_b   1.000
_cell.length_c   1.000
_cell.angle_alpha   90.00
_cell.angle_beta   90.00
_cell.angle_gamma   90.00
#
_symmetry.space_group_name_H-M   'P 1'
#
loop_
_entity.id
_entity.type
_entity.pdbx_description
1 polymer ?
#
loop_
_entity_poly.entity_id
_entity_poly.type
_entity_poly.pdbx_seq_one_letter_code
_entity_poly.pdbx_strand_id
1 'polypeptide(L)'
;MDSIVDIFESSLNLEETHFKEGYDEGQADGLISGKQEGEQVGLKTGFEVGEELGFYRGCVDVWNSAVRVDPNFVSARIQKSIKQMDDLLQKYPMSEPENESVSDIMDSLRLKFRAICASLNVKLEYNGYPRASDGGKIEF
;
A
#
# COMPACT_ATOMS: atom_id res chain seq x y z
N MET A 1 -19.27 -62.52 18.09
CA MET A 1 -17.84 -62.23 18.26
C MET A 1 -17.67 -60.78 17.84
N ASP A 2 -18.22 -59.93 18.67
CA ASP A 2 -18.55 -58.55 18.34
C ASP A 2 -18.51 -57.78 19.67
N SER A 3 -18.04 -56.53 19.63
CA SER A 3 -17.96 -55.60 20.78
C SER A 3 -16.76 -55.71 21.75
N ILE A 4 -15.57 -55.95 21.23
CA ILE A 4 -14.41 -55.17 21.68
C ILE A 4 -13.98 -54.37 20.46
N VAL A 5 -14.83 -53.43 20.03
CA VAL A 5 -14.28 -52.24 19.37
C VAL A 5 -13.34 -51.67 20.41
N ASP A 6 -12.06 -51.68 20.07
CA ASP A 6 -10.95 -51.69 21.01
C ASP A 6 -11.02 -50.48 21.94
N ILE A 7 -11.46 -50.71 23.18
CA ILE A 7 -11.68 -49.67 24.20
C ILE A 7 -10.43 -48.86 24.52
N PHE A 8 -9.25 -49.32 24.10
CA PHE A 8 -7.98 -48.60 24.22
C PHE A 8 -7.52 -47.94 22.91
N GLU A 9 -8.17 -48.20 21.78
CA GLU A 9 -7.84 -47.62 20.47
C GLU A 9 -7.90 -46.09 20.49
N SER A 10 -8.90 -45.52 21.15
CA SER A 10 -8.99 -44.06 21.36
C SER A 10 -7.89 -43.51 22.26
N SER A 11 -7.35 -44.32 23.18
CA SER A 11 -6.22 -43.92 24.04
C SER A 11 -4.88 -44.06 23.31
N LEU A 12 -4.76 -45.01 22.39
CA LEU A 12 -3.56 -45.25 21.59
C LEU A 12 -3.44 -44.22 20.45
N ASN A 13 -4.56 -43.80 19.87
CA ASN A 13 -4.61 -42.80 18.79
C ASN A 13 -4.86 -41.37 19.28
N LEU A 14 -4.78 -41.14 20.60
CA LEU A 14 -5.13 -39.85 21.21
C LEU A 14 -4.21 -38.71 20.73
N GLU A 15 -2.91 -38.99 20.60
CA GLU A 15 -1.93 -38.02 20.09
C GLU A 15 -2.24 -37.63 18.64
N GLU A 16 -2.48 -38.60 17.77
CA GLU A 16 -2.81 -38.37 16.37
C GLU A 16 -4.15 -37.62 16.22
N THR A 17 -5.13 -37.97 17.06
CA THR A 17 -6.44 -37.29 17.09
C THR A 17 -6.28 -35.83 17.48
N HIS A 18 -5.61 -35.53 18.59
CA HIS A 18 -5.41 -34.14 19.03
C HIS A 18 -4.47 -33.35 18.11
N PHE A 19 -3.48 -33.99 17.49
CA PHE A 19 -2.66 -33.34 16.47
C PHE A 19 -3.51 -32.92 15.28
N LYS A 20 -4.38 -33.83 14.81
CA LYS A 20 -5.30 -33.54 13.72
C LYS A 20 -6.31 -32.46 14.09
N GLU A 21 -6.92 -32.56 15.27
CA GLU A 21 -7.85 -31.55 15.79
C GLU A 21 -7.17 -30.19 15.88
N GLY A 22 -5.98 -30.09 16.47
CA GLY A 22 -5.25 -28.82 16.57
C GLY A 22 -4.81 -28.26 15.21
N TYR A 23 -4.50 -29.12 14.23
CA TYR A 23 -4.21 -28.69 12.87
C TYR A 23 -5.46 -28.15 12.16
N ASP A 24 -6.57 -28.89 12.22
CA ASP A 24 -7.85 -28.50 11.60
C ASP A 24 -8.38 -27.21 12.29
N GLU A 25 -8.28 -27.18 13.62
CA GLU A 25 -8.23 -26.04 14.56
C GLU A 25 -7.57 -24.78 13.96
N GLY A 26 -6.24 -24.81 13.95
CA GLY A 26 -5.41 -23.68 13.55
C GLY A 26 -5.54 -23.31 12.08
N GLN A 27 -5.85 -24.27 11.19
CA GLN A 27 -6.11 -23.98 9.79
C GLN A 27 -7.41 -23.17 9.63
N ALA A 28 -8.49 -23.58 10.29
CA ALA A 28 -9.77 -22.88 10.21
C ALA A 28 -9.65 -21.45 10.76
N ASP A 29 -9.04 -21.30 11.94
CA ASP A 29 -8.82 -19.99 12.55
C ASP A 29 -7.88 -19.12 11.70
N GLY A 30 -6.79 -19.70 11.20
CA GLY A 30 -5.81 -19.00 10.37
C GLY A 30 -6.39 -18.47 9.05
N LEU A 31 -7.35 -19.19 8.45
CA LEU A 31 -8.05 -18.71 7.25
C LEU A 31 -8.95 -17.50 7.54
N ILE A 32 -9.62 -17.49 8.70
CA ILE A 32 -10.50 -16.39 9.10
C ILE A 32 -9.66 -15.15 9.45
N SER A 33 -8.67 -15.31 10.33
CA SER A 33 -7.82 -14.20 10.77
C SER A 33 -6.99 -13.66 9.61
N GLY A 34 -6.37 -14.53 8.81
CA GLY A 34 -5.56 -14.13 7.67
C GLY A 34 -6.34 -13.32 6.62
N LYS A 35 -7.62 -13.67 6.39
CA LYS A 35 -8.49 -12.87 5.52
C LYS A 35 -8.75 -11.48 6.09
N GLN A 36 -9.10 -11.38 7.37
CA GLN A 36 -9.39 -10.10 8.02
C GLN A 36 -8.16 -9.19 8.07
N GLU A 37 -7.00 -9.76 8.43
CA GLU A 37 -5.73 -9.04 8.44
C GLU A 37 -5.33 -8.57 7.05
N GLY A 38 -5.46 -9.44 6.03
CA GLY A 38 -5.17 -9.09 4.64
C GLY A 38 -6.04 -7.94 4.12
N GLU A 39 -7.33 -7.94 4.45
CA GLU A 39 -8.26 -6.85 4.10
C GLU A 39 -7.85 -5.53 4.76
N GLN A 40 -7.58 -5.54 6.07
CA GLN A 40 -7.19 -4.34 6.81
C GLN A 40 -5.85 -3.77 6.31
N VAL A 41 -4.85 -4.63 6.12
CA VAL A 41 -3.52 -4.22 5.62
C VAL A 41 -3.63 -3.68 4.19
N GLY A 42 -4.42 -4.35 3.34
CA GLY A 42 -4.65 -3.92 1.96
C GLY A 42 -5.34 -2.55 1.89
N LEU A 43 -6.39 -2.33 2.68
CA LEU A 43 -7.11 -1.06 2.74
C LEU A 43 -6.20 0.08 3.21
N LYS A 44 -5.47 -0.13 4.31
CA LYS A 44 -4.56 0.88 4.86
C LYS A 44 -3.45 1.23 3.88
N THR A 45 -2.73 0.21 3.39
CA THR A 45 -1.59 0.42 2.49
C THR A 45 -2.03 1.03 1.16
N GLY A 46 -3.15 0.55 0.61
CA GLY A 46 -3.75 1.09 -0.61
C GLY A 46 -4.15 2.55 -0.47
N PHE A 47 -4.71 2.95 0.67
CA PHE A 47 -5.03 4.34 0.96
C PHE A 47 -3.77 5.21 1.07
N GLU A 48 -2.77 4.80 1.85
CA GLU A 48 -1.51 5.54 2.02
C GLU A 48 -0.80 5.79 0.68
N VAL A 49 -0.75 4.78 -0.18
CA VAL A 49 -0.16 4.90 -1.53
C VAL A 49 -1.03 5.75 -2.44
N GLY A 50 -2.34 5.52 -2.46
CA GLY A 50 -3.28 6.25 -3.30
C GLY A 50 -3.32 7.74 -2.99
N GLU A 51 -3.27 8.10 -1.71
CA GLU A 51 -3.19 9.49 -1.25
C GLU A 51 -1.91 10.17 -1.75
N GLU A 52 -0.74 9.53 -1.61
CA GLU A 52 0.54 10.09 -2.05
C GLU A 52 0.56 10.31 -3.57
N LEU A 53 0.07 9.34 -4.33
CA LEU A 53 -0.04 9.44 -5.79
C LEU A 53 -1.03 10.52 -6.21
N GLY A 54 -2.17 10.63 -5.53
CA GLY A 54 -3.18 11.67 -5.76
C GLY A 54 -2.63 13.07 -5.49
N PHE A 55 -1.87 13.24 -4.41
CA PHE A 55 -1.17 14.49 -4.10
C PHE A 55 -0.19 14.89 -5.22
N TYR A 56 0.65 13.95 -5.67
CA TYR A 56 1.58 14.19 -6.77
C TYR A 56 0.86 14.52 -8.08
N ARG A 57 -0.24 13.83 -8.37
CA ARG A 57 -1.07 14.12 -9.53
C ARG A 57 -1.62 15.53 -9.52
N GLY A 58 -2.20 15.95 -8.38
CA GLY A 58 -2.69 17.32 -8.22
C GLY A 58 -1.59 18.38 -8.40
N CYS A 59 -0.39 18.14 -7.87
CA CYS A 59 0.76 19.03 -8.09
C CYS A 59 1.10 19.18 -9.58
N VAL A 60 1.22 18.05 -10.29
CA VAL A 60 1.51 18.02 -11.73
C VAL A 60 0.45 18.77 -12.53
N ASP A 61 -0.84 18.56 -12.22
CA ASP A 61 -1.95 19.21 -12.91
C ASP A 61 -1.95 20.72 -12.69
N VAL A 62 -1.66 21.19 -11.48
CA VAL A 62 -1.52 22.62 -11.15
C VAL A 62 -0.34 23.24 -11.87
N TRP A 63 0.85 22.61 -11.82
CA TRP A 63 2.04 23.14 -12.50
C TRP A 63 1.85 23.20 -14.02
N ASN A 64 1.27 22.17 -14.62
CA ASN A 64 0.94 22.18 -16.05
C ASN A 64 -0.08 23.27 -16.39
N SER A 65 -1.05 23.53 -15.52
CA SER A 65 -2.01 24.63 -15.69
C SER A 65 -1.32 25.99 -15.64
N ALA A 66 -0.41 26.20 -14.70
CA ALA A 66 0.36 27.43 -14.60
C ALA A 66 1.23 27.68 -15.85
N VAL A 67 1.88 26.64 -16.39
CA VAL A 67 2.64 26.72 -17.65
C VAL A 67 1.75 27.06 -18.86
N ARG A 68 0.50 26.60 -18.89
CA ARG A 68 -0.44 26.98 -19.96
C ARG A 68 -0.84 28.45 -19.90
N VAL A 69 -0.97 29.01 -18.70
CA VAL A 69 -1.31 30.43 -18.49
C VAL A 69 -0.12 31.33 -18.78
N ASP A 70 1.07 30.95 -18.29
CA ASP A 70 2.33 31.64 -18.55
C ASP A 70 3.41 30.62 -18.95
N PRO A 71 3.75 30.52 -20.26
CA PRO A 71 4.78 29.62 -20.75
C PRO A 71 6.18 29.87 -20.15
N ASN A 72 6.43 31.07 -19.61
CA ASN A 72 7.71 31.43 -18.98
C ASN A 72 7.69 31.24 -17.46
N PHE A 73 6.58 30.74 -16.88
CA PHE A 73 6.44 30.49 -15.44
C PHE A 73 7.55 29.57 -14.91
N VAL A 74 7.95 28.56 -15.70
CA VAL A 74 9.06 27.66 -15.33
C VAL A 74 9.99 27.45 -16.52
N SER A 75 11.28 27.24 -16.23
CA SER A 75 12.28 26.93 -17.26
C SER A 75 11.97 25.62 -17.98
N ALA A 76 12.45 25.48 -19.23
CA ALA A 76 12.31 24.24 -20.01
C ALA A 76 12.83 22.98 -19.27
N ARG A 77 13.85 23.15 -18.42
CA ARG A 77 14.36 22.07 -17.56
C ARG A 77 13.31 21.60 -16.56
N ILE A 78 12.61 22.52 -15.91
CA ILE A 78 11.56 22.20 -14.92
C ILE A 78 10.35 21.61 -15.64
N GLN A 79 9.94 22.15 -16.80
CA GLN A 79 8.86 21.56 -17.61
C GLN A 79 9.16 20.10 -17.96
N LYS A 80 10.41 19.80 -18.34
CA LYS A 80 10.83 18.42 -18.61
C LYS A 80 10.74 17.54 -17.36
N SER A 81 11.14 18.03 -16.18
CA SER A 81 11.02 17.29 -14.92
C SER A 81 9.55 17.01 -14.55
N ILE A 82 8.65 17.99 -14.74
CA ILE A 82 7.20 17.83 -14.51
C ILE A 82 6.65 16.76 -15.43
N LYS A 83 7.00 16.79 -16.72
CA LYS A 83 6.58 15.77 -17.69
C LYS A 83 7.06 14.37 -17.30
N GLN A 84 8.33 14.24 -16.87
CA GLN A 84 8.83 12.95 -16.39
C GLN A 84 8.11 12.45 -15.15
N MET A 85 7.66 13.35 -14.27
CA MET A 85 6.87 12.98 -13.10
C MET A 85 5.46 12.52 -13.51
N ASP A 86 4.82 13.18 -14.49
CA ASP A 86 3.54 12.74 -15.08
C ASP A 86 3.68 11.35 -15.72
N ASP A 87 4.74 11.13 -16.52
CA ASP A 87 5.00 9.82 -17.14
C ASP A 87 5.16 8.70 -16.10
N LEU A 88 5.76 8.99 -14.93
CA LEU A 88 5.89 8.02 -13.84
C LEU A 88 4.55 7.73 -13.16
N LEU A 89 3.73 8.77 -12.93
CA LEU A 89 2.39 8.61 -12.36
C LEU A 89 1.50 7.76 -13.27
N GLN A 90 1.57 7.95 -14.59
CA GLN A 90 0.79 7.16 -15.56
C GLN A 90 1.23 5.71 -15.66
N LYS A 91 2.52 5.42 -15.41
CA LYS A 91 3.10 4.07 -15.46
C LYS A 91 2.99 3.32 -14.15
N TYR A 92 2.53 3.97 -13.08
CA TYR A 92 2.46 3.34 -11.77
C TYR A 92 1.50 2.14 -11.81
N PRO A 93 1.95 0.92 -11.44
CA PRO A 93 1.15 -0.28 -11.54
C PRO A 93 0.16 -0.41 -10.36
N MET A 94 -0.91 0.40 -10.37
CA MET A 94 -1.91 0.44 -9.29
C MET A 94 -2.59 -0.91 -9.01
N SER A 95 -2.78 -1.74 -10.05
CA SER A 95 -3.45 -3.04 -9.94
C SER A 95 -2.50 -4.19 -9.59
N GLU A 96 -1.19 -3.95 -9.60
CA GLU A 96 -0.17 -4.97 -9.37
C GLU A 96 0.78 -4.48 -8.25
N PRO A 97 0.29 -4.37 -7.00
CA PRO A 97 1.07 -3.81 -5.89
C PRO A 97 2.31 -4.63 -5.54
N GLU A 98 2.38 -5.91 -5.95
CA GLU A 98 3.54 -6.78 -5.77
C GLU A 98 4.62 -6.60 -6.85
N ASN A 99 4.37 -5.74 -7.84
CA ASN A 99 5.34 -5.50 -8.90
C ASN A 99 6.61 -4.84 -8.34
N GLU A 100 7.77 -5.43 -8.63
CA GLU A 100 9.08 -4.96 -8.14
C GLU A 100 9.35 -3.49 -8.48
N SER A 101 8.77 -2.96 -9.56
CA SER A 101 8.93 -1.57 -9.97
C SER A 101 8.17 -0.55 -9.11
N VAL A 102 7.20 -0.97 -8.28
CA VAL A 102 6.40 -0.09 -7.42
C VAL A 102 7.29 0.79 -6.55
N SER A 103 8.26 0.18 -5.86
CA SER A 103 9.15 0.88 -4.94
C SER A 103 10.02 1.91 -5.70
N ASP A 104 10.62 1.50 -6.81
CA ASP A 104 11.50 2.34 -7.61
C ASP A 104 10.76 3.54 -8.23
N ILE A 105 9.51 3.33 -8.67
CA ILE A 105 8.67 4.41 -9.20
C ILE A 105 8.29 5.38 -8.07
N MET A 106 7.89 4.90 -6.89
CA MET A 106 7.57 5.77 -5.74
C MET A 106 8.78 6.61 -5.33
N ASP A 107 9.95 6.02 -5.22
CA ASP A 107 11.17 6.74 -4.83
C ASP A 107 11.57 7.77 -5.90
N SER A 108 11.39 7.42 -7.17
CA SER A 108 11.58 8.34 -8.29
C SER A 108 10.60 9.52 -8.24
N LEU A 109 9.33 9.28 -7.90
CA LEU A 109 8.30 10.31 -7.73
C LEU A 109 8.67 11.27 -6.57
N ARG A 110 9.00 10.72 -5.40
CA ARG A 110 9.42 11.49 -4.22
C ARG A 110 10.63 12.36 -4.51
N LEU A 111 11.64 11.80 -5.17
CA LEU A 111 12.86 12.54 -5.53
C LEU A 111 12.56 13.68 -6.51
N LYS A 112 11.76 13.41 -7.55
CA LYS A 112 11.37 14.45 -8.53
C LYS A 112 10.52 15.54 -7.91
N PHE A 113 9.56 15.17 -7.06
CA PHE A 113 8.73 16.13 -6.33
C PHE A 113 9.58 17.12 -5.54
N ARG A 114 10.51 16.62 -4.71
CA ARG A 114 11.43 17.46 -3.93
C ARG A 114 12.29 18.35 -4.83
N ALA A 115 12.83 17.80 -5.92
CA ALA A 115 13.65 18.56 -6.86
C ALA A 115 12.87 19.68 -7.56
N ILE A 116 11.61 19.44 -7.94
CA ILE A 116 10.73 20.44 -8.54
C ILE A 116 10.40 21.53 -7.51
N CYS A 117 10.01 21.16 -6.29
CA CYS A 117 9.71 22.13 -5.23
C CYS A 117 10.90 23.04 -4.92
N ALA A 118 12.11 22.47 -4.82
CA ALA A 118 13.34 23.24 -4.65
C ALA A 118 13.61 24.18 -5.84
N SER A 119 13.36 23.73 -7.07
CA SER A 119 13.58 24.52 -8.29
C SER A 119 12.58 25.67 -8.45
N LEU A 120 11.36 25.49 -7.94
CA LEU A 120 10.29 26.50 -7.95
C LEU A 120 10.30 27.40 -6.71
N ASN A 121 11.17 27.12 -5.73
CA ASN A 121 11.23 27.80 -4.44
C ASN A 121 9.86 27.81 -3.71
N VAL A 122 9.11 26.71 -3.82
CA VAL A 122 7.82 26.52 -3.15
C VAL A 122 7.98 25.58 -1.96
N LYS A 123 7.30 25.90 -0.85
CA LYS A 123 7.21 25.03 0.32
C LYS A 123 5.96 24.16 0.21
N LEU A 124 6.06 23.13 -0.62
CA LEU A 124 5.04 22.06 -0.69
C LEU A 124 5.61 20.83 0.00
N GLU A 125 4.86 20.29 0.95
CA GLU A 125 5.22 19.10 1.71
C GLU A 125 4.06 18.10 1.63
N TYR A 126 4.40 16.86 1.33
CA TYR A 126 3.47 15.75 1.51
C TYR A 126 3.60 15.27 2.96
N ASN A 127 2.60 15.59 3.78
CA ASN A 127 2.59 15.22 5.19
C ASN A 127 1.92 13.86 5.45
N GLY A 128 1.32 13.27 4.41
CA GLY A 128 0.50 12.07 4.51
C GLY A 128 -0.75 12.26 5.35
N TYR A 129 -1.56 11.21 5.39
CA TYR A 129 -2.70 11.13 6.26
C TYR A 129 -2.27 11.19 7.75
N PRO A 130 -2.97 11.96 8.61
CA PRO A 130 -2.69 12.01 10.04
C PRO A 130 -2.63 10.59 10.63
N ARG A 131 -1.49 10.25 11.23
CA ARG A 131 -1.39 8.99 11.99
C ARG A 131 -2.26 9.13 13.23
N ALA A 132 -2.77 8.02 13.78
CA ALA A 132 -3.56 8.01 15.02
C ALA A 132 -2.89 8.73 16.22
N SER A 133 -1.61 9.10 16.11
CA SER A 133 -0.89 10.01 17.01
C SER A 133 -1.38 11.47 17.00
N ASP A 134 -2.18 11.90 16.02
CA ASP A 134 -2.70 13.27 15.90
C ASP A 134 -4.03 13.48 16.66
N GLY A 135 -4.34 12.63 17.63
CA GLY A 135 -5.40 12.84 18.62
C GLY A 135 -6.84 12.55 18.17
N GLY A 136 -7.05 12.27 16.87
CA GLY A 136 -8.28 11.69 16.38
C GLY A 136 -8.16 10.17 16.31
N LYS A 137 -9.07 9.43 16.95
CA LYS A 137 -9.27 8.02 16.59
C LYS A 137 -9.68 7.99 15.12
N ILE A 138 -8.80 7.49 14.26
CA ILE A 138 -9.15 7.22 12.88
C ILE A 138 -9.12 5.71 12.71
N GLU A 139 -10.30 5.16 12.47
CA GLU A 139 -10.52 3.76 12.11
C GLU A 139 -10.71 3.72 10.59
N PHE A 140 -10.09 2.73 9.94
CA PHE A 140 -10.37 2.37 8.55
C PHE A 140 -11.53 1.39 8.52
#